data_AF-A0A516WKX1-F1
#
_entry.id   AF-A0A516WKX1-F1
#
_cell.length_a   1.000
_cell.length_b   1.000
_cell.length_c   1.000
_cell.angle_alpha   90.00
_cell.angle_beta   90.00
_cell.angle_gamma   90.00
#
_symmetry.space_group_name_H-M   'P 1'
#
loop_
_entity.id
_entity.type
_entity.pdbx_description
1 polymer ?
#
loop_
_entity_poly.entity_id
_entity_poly.type
_entity_poly.pdbx_seq_one_letter_code
_entity_poly.pdbx_strand_id
1 'polypeptide(L)'
;MFGNIGWGEFMVLLVAALVILGPERLPGAVSWVTKSLRQVREYASGASQQLKDELGPEFEDLRKPLSDLNQLRGMTPRAVITKHLLDGDDSILTGNFDKPSSVSFDKPGTKAVSADPSAPTPPQSKPLAAGERPPIDLDAT
;
A
#
# COMPACT_ATOMS: atom_id res chain seq x y z
N MET A 1 9.75 0.79 16.54
CA MET A 1 10.75 1.74 17.09
C MET A 1 10.86 3.05 16.30
N PHE A 2 10.75 3.05 14.95
CA PHE A 2 10.79 4.27 14.13
C PHE A 2 9.46 5.05 14.01
N GLY A 3 8.39 4.63 14.69
CA GLY A 3 7.07 5.26 14.61
C GLY A 3 6.96 6.64 15.27
N ASN A 4 7.99 7.05 16.01
CA ASN A 4 8.07 8.35 16.69
C ASN A 4 9.09 9.29 16.02
N ILE A 5 9.48 9.04 14.75
CA ILE A 5 10.40 9.94 14.05
C ILE A 5 9.64 11.25 13.74
N GLY A 6 9.74 12.19 14.68
CA GLY A 6 9.09 13.48 14.57
C GLY A 6 9.89 14.43 13.68
N TRP A 7 9.34 15.63 13.49
CA TRP A 7 10.05 16.72 12.81
C TRP A 7 11.40 17.05 13.49
N GLY A 8 11.49 16.85 14.81
CA GLY A 8 12.71 17.02 15.60
C GLY A 8 13.85 16.10 15.16
N GLU A 9 13.63 14.77 15.14
CA GLU A 9 14.63 13.82 14.66
C GLU A 9 15.04 14.08 13.20
N PHE A 10 14.10 14.47 12.33
CA PHE A 10 14.43 14.80 10.94
C PHE A 10 15.40 15.99 10.87
N MET A 11 15.21 17.00 11.72
CA MET A 11 16.12 18.14 11.83
C MET A 11 17.50 17.72 12.35
N VAL A 12 17.55 16.81 13.34
CA VAL A 12 18.81 16.24 13.84
C VAL A 12 19.55 15.47 12.74
N LEU A 13 18.85 14.65 11.96
CA LEU A 13 19.44 13.93 10.82
C LEU A 13 19.95 14.87 9.73
N LEU A 14 19.21 15.96 9.44
CA LEU A 14 19.65 16.99 8.50
C LEU A 14 20.96 17.64 8.97
N VAL A 15 21.04 18.04 10.24
CA VAL A 15 22.25 18.64 10.82
C VAL A 15 23.41 17.64 10.83
N ALA A 16 23.16 16.38 11.22
CA ALA A 16 24.17 15.34 11.18
C ALA A 16 24.70 15.11 9.76
N ALA A 17 23.81 15.07 8.75
CA ALA A 17 24.20 14.96 7.36
C ALA A 17 25.02 16.17 6.88
N LEU A 18 24.64 17.39 7.27
CA LEU A 18 25.39 18.62 6.98
C LEU A 18 26.78 18.60 7.60
N VAL A 19 26.95 18.07 8.82
CA VAL A 19 28.24 18.00 9.51
C VAL A 19 29.13 16.90 8.92
N ILE A 20 28.59 15.71 8.68
CA ILE A 20 29.35 14.55 8.19
C ILE A 20 29.78 14.75 6.73
N LEU A 21 28.84 15.19 5.89
CA LEU A 21 29.09 15.34 4.45
C LEU A 21 29.62 16.74 4.09
N GLY A 22 29.26 17.75 4.88
CA GLY A 22 29.55 19.16 4.61
C GLY A 22 28.42 19.85 3.84
N PRO A 23 28.06 21.11 4.18
CA PRO A 23 26.97 21.85 3.52
C PRO A 23 27.21 22.10 2.04
N GLU A 24 28.47 22.28 1.64
CA GLU A 24 28.86 22.52 0.25
C GLU A 24 28.68 21.28 -0.64
N ARG A 25 28.70 20.07 -0.06
CA ARG A 25 28.69 18.81 -0.82
C ARG A 25 27.30 18.22 -0.99
N LEU A 26 26.38 18.49 -0.06
CA LEU A 26 24.98 18.07 -0.15
C LEU A 26 24.27 18.47 -1.45
N PRO A 27 24.27 19.74 -1.91
CA PRO A 27 23.60 20.11 -3.15
C PRO A 27 24.20 19.38 -4.36
N GLY A 28 25.51 19.17 -4.36
CA GLY A 28 26.20 18.33 -5.34
C GLY A 28 25.70 16.87 -5.32
N ALA A 29 25.66 16.25 -4.15
CA ALA A 29 25.20 14.87 -3.98
C ALA A 29 23.74 14.68 -4.41
N VAL A 30 22.84 15.58 -4.02
CA VAL A 30 21.43 15.56 -4.47
C VAL A 30 21.33 15.68 -5.99
N SER A 31 22.11 16.58 -6.59
CA SER A 31 22.13 16.75 -8.05
C SER A 31 22.64 15.49 -8.77
N TRP A 32 23.61 14.78 -8.19
CA TRP A 32 24.12 13.53 -8.73
C TRP A 32 23.08 12.42 -8.62
N VAL A 33 22.48 12.24 -7.44
CA VAL A 33 21.44 11.21 -7.22
C VAL A 33 20.25 11.42 -8.15
N THR A 34 19.77 12.66 -8.27
CA THR A 34 18.63 12.97 -9.14
C THR A 34 18.94 12.71 -10.61
N LYS A 35 20.13 13.10 -11.09
CA LYS A 35 20.60 12.80 -12.45
C LYS A 35 20.74 11.30 -12.68
N SER A 36 21.36 10.58 -11.75
CA SER A 36 21.51 9.12 -11.81
C SER A 36 20.15 8.43 -11.86
N LEU A 37 19.19 8.84 -11.03
CA LEU A 37 17.85 8.27 -11.03
C LEU A 37 17.12 8.52 -12.35
N ARG A 38 17.26 9.71 -12.93
CA ARG A 38 16.67 10.06 -14.22
C ARG A 38 17.29 9.23 -15.35
N GLN A 39 18.61 9.05 -15.32
CA GLN A 39 19.34 8.25 -16.30
C GLN A 39 18.98 6.77 -16.20
N VAL A 40 18.87 6.23 -14.98
CA VAL A 40 18.37 4.85 -14.75
C VAL A 40 16.95 4.69 -15.28
N ARG A 41 16.06 5.66 -15.02
CA ARG A 41 14.69 5.63 -15.56
C ARG A 41 14.69 5.61 -17.09
N GLU A 42 15.49 6.47 -17.73
CA GLU A 42 15.58 6.56 -19.19
C GLU A 42 16.08 5.25 -19.80
N TYR A 43 17.15 4.67 -19.24
CA TYR A 43 17.66 3.38 -19.68
C TYR A 43 16.66 2.25 -19.44
N ALA A 44 16.00 2.23 -18.28
CA ALA A 44 14.99 1.23 -17.97
C ALA A 44 13.80 1.34 -18.93
N SER A 45 13.33 2.55 -19.27
CA SER A 45 12.25 2.72 -20.24
C SER A 45 12.68 2.34 -21.66
N GLY A 46 13.88 2.71 -22.09
CA GLY A 46 14.40 2.37 -23.43
C GLY A 46 14.60 0.87 -23.61
N ALA A 47 15.23 0.21 -22.63
CA ALA A 47 15.39 -1.24 -22.62
C ALA A 47 14.03 -1.96 -22.54
N SER A 48 13.10 -1.51 -21.68
CA SER A 48 11.75 -2.10 -21.63
C SER A 48 11.02 -1.98 -22.96
N GLN A 49 11.20 -0.86 -23.68
CA GLN A 49 10.60 -0.65 -25.00
C GLN A 49 11.20 -1.62 -26.04
N GLN A 50 12.52 -1.78 -26.05
CA GLN A 50 13.21 -2.74 -26.94
C GLN A 50 12.81 -4.20 -26.64
N LEU A 51 12.76 -4.58 -25.37
CA LEU A 51 12.31 -5.92 -24.98
C LEU A 51 10.84 -6.16 -25.37
N LYS A 52 10.00 -5.13 -25.29
CA LYS A 52 8.59 -5.21 -25.70
C LYS A 52 8.44 -5.32 -27.23
N ASP A 53 9.30 -4.65 -27.98
CA ASP A 53 9.32 -4.73 -29.45
C ASP A 53 9.91 -6.06 -29.94
N GLU A 54 10.90 -6.63 -29.24
CA GLU A 54 11.57 -7.89 -29.64
C GLU A 54 10.86 -9.16 -29.15
N LEU A 55 10.26 -9.15 -27.96
CA LEU A 55 9.61 -10.34 -27.36
C LEU A 55 8.09 -10.41 -27.62
N GLY A 56 7.49 -9.32 -28.11
CA GLY A 56 6.05 -9.27 -28.42
C GLY A 56 5.17 -9.73 -27.25
N PRO A 57 4.22 -10.67 -27.45
CA PRO A 57 3.24 -11.07 -26.43
C PRO A 57 3.84 -11.69 -25.15
N GLU A 58 5.10 -12.13 -25.16
CA GLU A 58 5.76 -12.66 -23.95
C GLU A 58 6.07 -11.57 -22.90
N PHE A 59 6.02 -10.29 -23.29
CA PHE A 59 6.09 -9.18 -22.33
C PHE A 59 4.86 -9.11 -21.40
N GLU A 60 3.68 -9.57 -21.84
CA GLU A 60 2.47 -9.59 -21.00
C GLU A 60 2.58 -10.57 -19.83
N ASP A 61 3.29 -11.69 -20.00
CA ASP A 61 3.56 -12.63 -18.91
C ASP A 61 4.53 -12.05 -17.87
N LEU A 62 5.43 -11.15 -18.27
CA LEU A 62 6.28 -10.38 -17.36
C LEU A 62 5.55 -9.19 -16.73
N ARG A 63 4.46 -8.73 -17.35
CA ARG A 63 3.68 -7.59 -16.86
C ARG A 63 2.92 -7.92 -15.58
N LYS A 64 2.42 -9.15 -15.43
CA LYS A 64 1.79 -9.65 -14.19
C LYS A 64 2.72 -9.57 -12.97
N PRO A 65 3.93 -10.16 -12.98
CA PRO A 65 4.86 -10.05 -11.85
C PRO A 65 5.36 -8.61 -11.64
N LEU A 66 5.53 -7.81 -12.70
CA LEU A 66 5.87 -6.38 -12.55
C LEU A 66 4.73 -5.57 -11.92
N SER A 67 3.47 -5.86 -12.26
CA SER A 67 2.31 -5.21 -11.63
C SER A 67 2.17 -5.62 -10.17
N ASP A 68 2.43 -6.88 -9.84
CA ASP A 68 2.41 -7.36 -8.45
C ASP A 68 3.48 -6.66 -7.62
N LEU A 69 4.70 -6.52 -8.15
CA LEU A 69 5.79 -5.78 -7.49
C LEU A 69 5.47 -4.29 -7.31
N ASN A 70 4.85 -3.66 -8.30
CA ASN A 70 4.45 -2.26 -8.21
C ASN A 70 3.30 -2.07 -7.20
N GLN A 71 2.37 -3.03 -7.13
CA GLN A 71 1.31 -3.08 -6.13
C GLN A 71 1.89 -3.30 -4.72
N LEU A 72 2.93 -4.12 -4.60
CA LEU A 72 3.70 -4.34 -3.37
C LEU A 72 4.43 -3.08 -2.91
N ARG A 73 5.02 -2.30 -3.83
CA ARG A 73 5.66 -1.01 -3.54
C ARG A 73 4.64 0.06 -3.15
N GLY A 74 3.39 -0.04 -3.64
CA GLY A 74 2.28 0.82 -3.26
C GLY A 74 1.72 0.54 -1.86
N MET A 75 1.96 -0.65 -1.31
CA MET A 75 1.72 -0.95 0.10
C MET A 75 2.93 -0.45 0.91
N THR A 76 2.68 0.22 2.04
CA THR A 76 3.80 0.63 2.91
C THR A 76 4.59 -0.63 3.30
N PRO A 77 5.93 -0.56 3.48
CA PRO A 77 6.74 -1.72 3.87
C PRO A 77 6.18 -2.40 5.13
N ARG A 78 5.57 -1.61 6.01
CA ARG A 78 4.83 -2.08 7.17
C ARG A 78 3.62 -2.92 6.75
N ALA A 79 2.75 -2.41 5.88
CA ALA A 79 1.57 -3.14 5.39
C ALA A 79 1.89 -4.46 4.67
N VAL A 80 3.03 -4.56 3.99
CA VAL A 80 3.48 -5.82 3.37
C VAL A 80 3.89 -6.83 4.44
N ILE A 81 4.70 -6.41 5.42
CA ILE A 81 5.11 -7.26 6.54
C ILE A 81 3.88 -7.68 7.36
N THR A 82 2.93 -6.77 7.60
CA THR A 82 1.69 -7.08 8.31
C THR A 82 0.84 -8.09 7.55
N LYS A 83 0.68 -7.95 6.23
CA LYS A 83 -0.09 -8.91 5.43
C LYS A 83 0.57 -10.28 5.32
N HIS A 84 1.90 -10.34 5.24
CA HIS A 84 2.61 -11.61 5.04
C HIS A 84 3.01 -12.33 6.33
N LEU A 85 3.22 -11.60 7.43
CA LEU A 85 3.62 -12.19 8.72
C LEU A 85 2.56 -12.06 9.82
N LEU A 86 1.62 -11.13 9.72
CA LEU A 86 0.60 -10.89 10.75
C LEU A 86 -0.84 -11.03 10.21
N ASP A 87 -1.01 -11.54 9.00
CA ASP A 87 -2.33 -11.75 8.35
C ASP A 87 -3.24 -10.49 8.38
N GLY A 88 -2.62 -9.30 8.36
CA GLY A 88 -3.32 -8.01 8.46
C GLY A 88 -3.52 -7.45 9.87
N ASP A 89 -3.04 -8.11 10.93
CA ASP A 89 -3.09 -7.59 12.30
C ASP A 89 -1.93 -6.63 12.59
N ASP A 90 -2.13 -5.34 12.34
CA ASP A 90 -1.16 -4.28 12.65
C ASP A 90 -0.99 -4.01 14.15
N SER A 91 -1.84 -4.59 15.02
CA SER A 91 -1.91 -4.28 16.46
C SER A 91 -0.62 -4.66 17.19
N ILE A 92 0.00 -5.78 16.79
CA ILE A 92 1.27 -6.26 17.37
C ILE A 92 2.44 -5.33 16.99
N LEU A 93 2.42 -4.75 15.79
CA LEU A 93 3.46 -3.82 15.34
C LEU A 93 3.26 -2.39 15.87
N THR A 94 2.01 -1.99 16.14
CA THR A 94 1.67 -0.64 16.64
C THR A 94 1.60 -0.55 18.16
N GLY A 95 1.57 -1.68 18.88
CA GLY A 95 1.52 -1.70 20.34
C GLY A 95 0.16 -1.29 20.90
N ASN A 96 -0.87 -1.27 20.07
CA ASN A 96 -2.24 -0.82 20.39
C ASN A 96 -3.12 -1.92 21.01
N PHE A 97 -2.54 -2.78 21.86
CA PHE A 97 -3.23 -3.92 22.52
C PHE A 97 -4.43 -3.53 23.41
N ASP A 98 -4.68 -2.24 23.61
CA ASP A 98 -5.78 -1.70 24.41
C ASP A 98 -7.14 -1.65 23.69
N LYS A 99 -7.23 -1.98 22.40
CA LYS A 99 -8.51 -2.01 21.69
C LYS A 99 -9.08 -3.44 21.70
N PRO A 100 -10.22 -3.71 22.36
CA PRO A 100 -10.83 -5.03 22.35
C PRO A 100 -11.47 -5.30 20.99
N SER A 101 -10.70 -5.78 20.02
CA SER A 101 -11.26 -6.42 18.84
C SER A 101 -11.75 -7.80 19.24
N SER A 102 -13.06 -7.91 19.33
CA SER A 102 -13.85 -9.12 19.50
C SER A 102 -13.31 -10.26 18.64
N VAL A 103 -12.59 -11.19 19.28
CA VAL A 103 -12.30 -12.50 18.70
C VAL A 103 -13.59 -13.31 18.82
N SER A 104 -14.44 -13.22 17.80
CA SER A 104 -15.50 -14.20 17.60
C SER A 104 -14.83 -15.51 17.20
N PHE A 105 -14.50 -16.34 18.19
CA PHE A 105 -14.12 -17.72 17.98
C PHE A 105 -15.35 -18.48 17.48
N ASP A 106 -15.41 -18.69 16.17
CA ASP A 106 -16.32 -19.64 15.55
C ASP A 106 -15.85 -21.05 15.96
N LYS A 107 -16.61 -21.67 16.86
CA LYS A 107 -16.33 -23.02 17.38
C LYS A 107 -17.02 -24.05 16.49
N PRO A 108 -16.29 -24.99 15.87
CA PRO A 108 -16.91 -26.04 15.08
C PRO A 108 -17.50 -27.14 15.99
N GLY A 109 -18.81 -27.35 15.87
CA GLY A 109 -19.45 -28.67 15.91
C GLY A 109 -19.93 -29.24 17.26
N THR A 110 -21.22 -29.06 17.56
CA THR A 110 -22.09 -30.17 18.05
C THR A 110 -23.55 -29.88 17.64
N LYS A 111 -24.20 -30.88 17.02
CA LYS A 111 -25.50 -30.82 16.32
C LYS A 111 -26.71 -30.57 17.25
N ALA A 112 -27.66 -29.74 16.81
CA ALA A 112 -29.11 -29.93 16.97
C ALA A 112 -29.85 -29.00 15.96
N VAL A 113 -30.33 -29.52 14.82
CA VAL A 113 -31.74 -29.80 14.49
C VAL A 113 -32.54 -28.56 13.99
N SER A 114 -32.89 -28.65 12.70
CA SER A 114 -34.09 -28.13 12.00
C SER A 114 -34.24 -26.63 11.69
N ALA A 115 -34.15 -26.29 10.39
CA ALA A 115 -35.28 -25.95 9.49
C ALA A 115 -34.89 -24.87 8.44
N ASP A 116 -34.92 -25.26 7.16
CA ASP A 116 -35.11 -24.37 5.99
C ASP A 116 -36.50 -23.67 6.11
N PRO A 117 -36.86 -22.53 5.45
CA PRO A 117 -36.27 -22.01 4.22
C PRO A 117 -36.25 -20.46 3.97
N SER A 118 -35.64 -20.05 2.86
CA SER A 118 -36.01 -18.91 1.99
C SER A 118 -35.69 -17.43 2.33
N ALA A 119 -34.92 -16.83 1.42
CA ALA A 119 -35.05 -15.49 0.80
C ALA A 119 -34.12 -14.32 1.24
N PRO A 120 -33.64 -13.49 0.27
CA PRO A 120 -32.54 -12.52 0.45
C PRO A 120 -33.06 -11.16 0.92
N THR A 121 -32.24 -10.35 1.61
CA THR A 121 -32.63 -8.98 1.99
C THR A 121 -31.45 -7.99 1.81
N PRO A 122 -31.70 -6.83 1.19
CA PRO A 122 -30.69 -5.99 0.51
C PRO A 122 -29.94 -5.04 1.45
N PRO A 123 -28.76 -4.51 1.05
CA PRO A 123 -28.03 -3.56 1.88
C PRO A 123 -28.78 -2.23 1.99
N GLN A 124 -29.00 -1.81 3.24
CA GLN A 124 -29.71 -0.58 3.59
C GLN A 124 -28.95 0.67 3.10
N SER A 125 -29.63 1.49 2.31
CA SER A 125 -29.17 2.82 1.89
C SER A 125 -29.25 3.79 3.07
N LYS A 126 -28.08 4.28 3.51
CA LYS A 126 -27.97 5.31 4.53
C LYS A 126 -28.57 6.62 4.01
N PRO A 127 -29.43 7.34 4.77
CA PRO A 127 -30.04 8.60 4.31
C PRO A 127 -28.98 9.69 4.10
N LEU A 128 -29.10 10.44 3.00
CA LEU A 128 -28.20 11.55 2.65
C LEU A 128 -28.39 12.74 3.59
N ALA A 129 -27.31 13.49 3.86
CA ALA A 129 -27.35 14.69 4.70
C ALA A 129 -27.97 15.89 3.96
N ALA A 130 -28.53 16.85 4.71
CA ALA A 130 -29.19 18.03 4.13
C ALA A 130 -28.18 18.89 3.34
N GLY A 131 -28.35 18.91 2.01
CA GLY A 131 -27.48 19.64 1.07
C GLY A 131 -26.57 18.75 0.22
N GLU A 132 -26.58 17.43 0.42
CA GLU A 132 -25.83 16.49 -0.39
C GLU A 132 -26.59 16.12 -1.67
N ARG A 133 -25.93 16.18 -2.83
CA ARG A 133 -26.52 15.75 -4.10
C ARG A 133 -26.46 14.22 -4.17
N PRO A 134 -27.55 13.53 -4.53
CA PRO A 134 -27.53 12.08 -4.63
C PRO A 134 -26.52 11.63 -5.70
N PRO A 135 -25.89 10.46 -5.51
CA PRO A 135 -24.98 9.90 -6.51
C PRO A 135 -25.72 9.71 -7.83
N ILE A 136 -25.15 10.24 -8.92
CA ILE A 136 -25.68 10.02 -10.27
C ILE A 136 -25.24 8.61 -10.70
N ASP A 137 -26.24 7.80 -11.05
CA ASP A 137 -26.02 6.49 -11.66
C ASP A 137 -25.61 6.67 -13.12
N LEU A 138 -24.42 6.18 -13.46
CA LEU A 138 -23.83 6.27 -14.81
C LEU A 138 -24.16 5.04 -15.67
N ASP A 139 -24.76 3.99 -15.09
CA ASP A 139 -25.26 2.81 -15.82
C ASP A 139 -26.68 3.03 -16.37
N ALA A 140 -27.28 4.21 -16.16
CA ALA A 140 -28.57 4.60 -16.72
C ALA A 140 -28.43 5.22 -18.13
N THR A 141 -27.86 4.48 -19.10
CA THR A 141 -28.03 4.67 -20.57
C THR A 141 -27.41 3.52 -21.36
#